data_AF-A0A3C7W9T0-F1
#
_entry.id   AF-A0A3C7W9T0-F1
#
_cell.length_a   1.000
_cell.length_b   1.000
_cell.length_c   1.000
_cell.angle_alpha   90.00
_cell.angle_beta   90.00
_cell.angle_gamma   90.00
#
_symmetry.space_group_name_H-M   'P 1'
#
loop_
_entity.id
_entity.type
_entity.pdbx_description
1 polymer ?
#
loop_
_entity_poly.entity_id
_entity_poly.type
_entity_poly.pdbx_seq_one_letter_code
_entity_poly.pdbx_strand_id
1 'polypeptide(L)'
;MPQMNIDATTLATITERLGRKPRGLRAVAARDAAGEPAVIRVASVVDGRPFPTLFWLIDPVLNYRIDRAEAGGLIADLQARVDAEPGLAAAMAGDHRRHIALREQHLAPAERELLEARGQWAALAERGIGGRADFRRIRCLHTWYAAHLVEQNTIGGLLDAHWAAQAA
;
A
#
# COMPACT_ATOMS: atom_id res chain seq x y z
N MET A 1 11.65 17.00 -4.42
CA MET A 1 12.10 15.76 -3.75
C MET A 1 13.14 15.11 -4.63
N PRO A 2 14.37 14.88 -4.16
CA PRO A 2 15.41 14.28 -4.99
C PRO A 2 14.93 12.88 -5.41
N GLN A 3 14.92 12.64 -6.71
CA GLN A 3 14.62 11.33 -7.27
C GLN A 3 15.75 10.40 -6.83
N MET A 4 15.50 9.57 -5.81
CA MET A 4 16.46 8.54 -5.43
C MET A 4 16.68 7.65 -6.64
N ASN A 5 17.90 7.73 -7.18
CA ASN A 5 18.32 6.89 -8.29
C ASN A 5 18.34 5.45 -7.76
N ILE A 6 17.42 4.62 -8.21
CA ILE A 6 17.38 3.20 -7.86
C ILE A 6 18.54 2.55 -8.60
N ASP A 7 19.55 2.09 -7.86
CA ASP A 7 20.71 1.45 -8.45
C ASP A 7 20.33 0.13 -9.17
N ALA A 8 21.23 -0.35 -10.05
CA ALA A 8 20.97 -1.52 -10.88
C ALA A 8 20.73 -2.79 -10.07
N THR A 9 21.42 -2.95 -8.94
CA THR A 9 21.28 -4.11 -8.04
C THR A 9 19.89 -4.12 -7.41
N THR A 10 19.48 -3.00 -6.82
CA THR A 10 18.16 -2.79 -6.24
C THR A 10 17.06 -3.02 -7.29
N LEU A 11 17.24 -2.54 -8.52
CA LEU A 11 16.28 -2.74 -9.61
C LEU A 11 16.18 -4.22 -10.02
N ALA A 12 17.30 -4.95 -10.05
CA ALA A 12 17.31 -6.39 -10.33
C ALA A 12 16.53 -7.15 -9.26
N THR A 13 16.77 -6.89 -7.97
CA THR A 13 16.02 -7.48 -6.86
C THR A 13 14.51 -7.20 -6.96
N ILE A 14 14.12 -5.96 -7.26
CA ILE A 14 12.69 -5.60 -7.44
C ILE A 14 12.08 -6.39 -8.62
N THR A 15 12.81 -6.52 -9.73
CA THR A 15 12.35 -7.23 -10.93
C THR A 15 12.16 -8.72 -10.65
N GLU A 16 13.10 -9.33 -9.94
CA GLU A 16 13.03 -10.72 -9.49
C GLU A 16 11.83 -10.95 -8.57
N ARG A 17 11.70 -10.15 -7.50
CA ARG A 17 10.59 -10.26 -6.53
C ARG A 17 9.22 -10.08 -7.18
N LEU A 18 9.11 -9.24 -8.21
CA LEU A 18 7.86 -9.06 -8.97
C LEU A 18 7.63 -10.13 -10.06
N GLY A 19 8.64 -10.89 -10.44
CA GLY A 19 8.61 -11.80 -11.60
C GLY A 19 8.44 -11.10 -12.95
N ARG A 20 8.60 -9.77 -13.00
CA ARG A 20 8.40 -8.94 -14.19
C ARG A 20 9.07 -7.57 -14.03
N LYS A 21 9.28 -6.87 -15.15
CA LYS A 21 9.74 -5.47 -15.11
C LYS A 21 8.76 -4.60 -14.32
N PRO A 22 9.23 -3.80 -13.34
CA PRO A 22 8.35 -2.96 -12.53
C PRO A 22 7.75 -1.83 -13.38
N ARG A 23 6.42 -1.71 -13.37
CA ARG A 23 5.68 -0.65 -14.08
C ARG A 23 5.47 0.54 -13.15
N GLY A 24 5.84 1.72 -13.62
CA GLY A 24 5.66 2.96 -12.87
C GLY A 24 6.51 3.07 -11.59
N LEU A 25 7.61 2.32 -11.46
CA LEU A 25 8.48 2.42 -10.28
C LEU A 25 8.96 3.85 -10.05
N ARG A 26 8.77 4.37 -8.84
CA ARG A 26 9.21 5.72 -8.44
C ARG A 26 10.26 5.70 -7.33
N ALA A 27 10.16 4.78 -6.37
CA ALA A 27 11.09 4.68 -5.25
C ALA A 27 11.02 3.31 -4.56
N VAL A 28 12.06 2.95 -3.80
CA VAL A 28 11.95 2.02 -2.68
C VAL A 28 11.44 2.82 -1.48
N ALA A 29 10.25 2.48 -0.97
CA ALA A 29 9.57 3.21 0.10
C ALA A 29 9.91 2.66 1.49
N ALA A 30 10.21 1.36 1.59
CA ALA A 30 10.68 0.72 2.81
C ALA A 30 11.64 -0.43 2.49
N ARG A 31 12.56 -0.72 3.41
CA ARG A 31 13.49 -1.84 3.35
C ARG A 31 13.25 -2.77 4.55
N ASP A 32 13.56 -4.05 4.38
CA ASP A 32 13.50 -5.02 5.47
C ASP A 32 14.72 -4.91 6.41
N ALA A 33 14.79 -5.78 7.42
CA ALA A 33 15.88 -5.80 8.39
C ALA A 33 17.25 -6.15 7.78
N ALA A 34 17.28 -6.82 6.62
CA ALA A 34 18.50 -7.11 5.88
C ALA A 34 18.91 -5.94 4.95
N GLY A 35 18.09 -4.88 4.88
CA GLY A 35 18.30 -3.75 3.99
C GLY A 35 17.79 -3.98 2.57
N GLU A 36 17.08 -5.08 2.29
CA GLU A 36 16.54 -5.37 0.97
C GLU A 36 15.20 -4.65 0.72
N PRO A 37 14.82 -4.35 -0.53
CA PRO A 37 13.60 -3.62 -0.85
C PRO A 37 12.32 -4.36 -0.43
N ALA A 38 11.62 -3.87 0.59
CA ALA A 38 10.40 -4.50 1.08
C ALA A 38 9.14 -3.90 0.43
N VAL A 39 9.11 -2.57 0.28
CA VAL A 39 7.98 -1.84 -0.31
C VAL A 39 8.49 -0.92 -1.39
N ILE A 40 7.82 -0.92 -2.55
CA ILE A 40 8.05 0.05 -3.61
C ILE A 40 6.90 1.06 -3.69
N ARG A 41 7.23 2.30 -4.03
CA ARG A 41 6.26 3.32 -4.44
C ARG A 41 6.17 3.35 -5.96
N VAL A 42 4.94 3.32 -6.46
CA VAL A 42 4.66 3.38 -7.90
C VAL A 42 3.95 4.68 -8.27
N ALA A 43 3.96 5.01 -9.56
CA ALA A 43 3.32 6.18 -10.12
C ALA A 43 1.79 6.06 -10.01
N SER A 44 1.13 7.19 -9.74
CA SER A 44 -0.34 7.26 -9.72
C SER A 44 -0.95 7.33 -11.13
N VAL A 45 -0.11 7.47 -12.16
CA VAL A 45 -0.46 7.35 -13.58
C VAL A 45 0.49 6.33 -14.22
N VAL A 46 -0.06 5.24 -14.75
CA VAL A 46 0.70 4.19 -15.43
C VAL A 46 0.10 3.97 -16.80
N ASP A 47 0.91 4.08 -17.86
CA ASP A 47 0.49 3.97 -19.26
C ASP A 47 -0.71 4.89 -19.58
N GLY A 48 -0.67 6.11 -19.04
CA GLY A 48 -1.69 7.14 -19.23
C GLY A 48 -3.02 6.89 -18.53
N ARG A 49 -3.11 5.92 -17.61
CA ARG A 49 -4.33 5.59 -16.85
C ARG A 49 -4.12 5.78 -15.35
N PRO A 50 -5.17 6.17 -14.59
CA PRO A 50 -5.08 6.29 -13.14
C PRO A 50 -4.76 4.94 -12.49
N PHE A 51 -3.83 4.96 -11.55
CA PHE A 51 -3.42 3.79 -10.78
C PHE A 51 -3.47 4.13 -9.27
N PRO A 52 -4.54 3.72 -8.55
CA PRO A 52 -4.79 4.22 -7.20
C PRO A 52 -3.88 3.62 -6.12
N THR A 53 -3.20 2.50 -6.37
CA THR A 53 -2.37 1.86 -5.35
C THR A 53 -0.99 2.49 -5.31
N LEU A 54 -0.64 3.19 -4.24
CA LEU A 54 0.63 3.90 -4.12
C LEU A 54 1.82 3.00 -3.74
N PHE A 55 1.58 2.06 -2.83
CA PHE A 55 2.62 1.19 -2.25
C PHE A 55 2.35 -0.28 -2.56
N TRP A 56 3.40 -1.00 -2.96
CA TRP A 56 3.37 -2.42 -3.25
C TRP A 56 4.35 -3.15 -2.33
N LEU A 57 3.85 -4.13 -1.59
CA LEU A 57 4.68 -5.05 -0.83
C LEU A 57 5.32 -6.04 -1.81
N ILE A 58 6.65 -6.09 -1.82
CA ILE A 58 7.42 -6.99 -2.70
C ILE A 58 8.28 -7.95 -1.89
N ASP A 59 8.33 -7.80 -0.57
CA ASP A 59 9.09 -8.70 0.29
C ASP A 59 8.48 -10.12 0.26
N PRO A 60 9.24 -11.15 -0.14
CA PRO A 60 8.69 -12.49 -0.29
C PRO A 60 8.31 -13.13 1.05
N VAL A 61 9.03 -12.81 2.13
CA VAL A 61 8.75 -13.36 3.47
C VAL A 61 7.46 -12.75 4.02
N LEU A 62 7.31 -11.43 3.93
CA LEU A 62 6.09 -10.75 4.36
C LEU A 62 4.89 -11.14 3.49
N ASN A 63 5.04 -11.22 2.17
CA ASN A 63 3.97 -11.69 1.27
C ASN A 63 3.52 -13.10 1.67
N TYR A 64 4.45 -14.05 1.81
CA TYR A 64 4.10 -15.41 2.24
C TYR A 64 3.39 -15.45 3.60
N ARG A 65 3.87 -14.67 4.56
CA ARG A 65 3.27 -14.60 5.90
C ARG A 65 1.86 -14.02 5.85
N ILE A 66 1.64 -12.99 5.03
CA ILE A 66 0.33 -12.39 4.83
C ILE A 66 -0.59 -13.34 4.09
N ASP A 67 -0.15 -14.00 3.02
CA ASP A 67 -0.92 -15.01 2.30
C ASP A 67 -1.46 -16.10 3.24
N ARG A 68 -0.60 -16.59 4.14
CA ARG A 68 -0.99 -17.56 5.18
C ARG A 68 -2.06 -17.01 6.12
N ALA A 69 -1.93 -15.76 6.55
CA ALA A 69 -2.89 -15.11 7.44
C ALA A 69 -4.24 -14.86 6.74
N GLU A 70 -4.21 -14.38 5.48
CA GLU A 70 -5.41 -14.19 4.66
C GLU A 70 -6.12 -15.53 4.41
N ALA A 71 -5.38 -16.58 4.04
CA ALA A 71 -5.92 -17.93 3.87
C ALA A 71 -6.48 -18.52 5.17
N GLY A 72 -5.96 -18.12 6.31
CA GLY A 72 -6.46 -18.46 7.64
C GLY A 72 -7.74 -17.71 8.06
N GLY A 73 -8.26 -16.81 7.23
CA GLY A 73 -9.49 -16.06 7.51
C GLY A 73 -9.29 -14.71 8.22
N LEU A 74 -8.04 -14.27 8.42
CA LEU A 74 -7.76 -13.07 9.23
C LEU A 74 -8.43 -11.80 8.70
N ILE A 75 -8.61 -11.66 7.38
CA ILE A 75 -9.36 -10.53 6.83
C ILE A 75 -10.78 -10.48 7.39
N ALA A 76 -11.47 -11.62 7.47
CA ALA A 76 -12.83 -11.69 7.98
C ALA A 76 -12.88 -11.32 9.47
N ASP A 77 -11.93 -11.82 10.25
CA ASP A 77 -11.82 -11.52 11.68
C ASP A 77 -11.56 -10.02 11.94
N LEU A 78 -10.60 -9.44 11.23
CA LEU A 78 -10.30 -8.00 11.36
C LEU A 78 -11.45 -7.14 10.83
N GLN A 79 -12.12 -7.57 9.77
CA GLN A 79 -13.29 -6.87 9.24
C GLN A 79 -14.46 -6.90 10.23
N ALA A 80 -14.71 -8.02 10.90
CA ALA A 80 -15.73 -8.15 11.93
C ALA A 80 -15.46 -7.19 13.10
N ARG A 81 -14.19 -7.07 13.51
CA ARG A 81 -13.78 -6.10 14.53
C ARG A 81 -14.00 -4.66 14.08
N VAL A 82 -13.61 -4.30 12.85
CA VAL A 82 -13.87 -2.96 12.29
C VAL A 82 -15.37 -2.64 12.27
N ASP A 83 -16.21 -3.61 11.92
CA ASP A 83 -17.66 -3.41 11.88
C ASP A 83 -18.29 -3.30 13.29
N ALA A 84 -17.70 -3.94 14.30
CA ALA A 84 -18.18 -3.92 15.68
C ALA A 84 -17.67 -2.72 16.51
N GLU A 85 -16.49 -2.18 16.18
CA GLU A 85 -15.80 -1.17 16.97
C GLU A 85 -15.79 0.20 16.26
N PRO A 86 -16.68 1.17 16.61
CA PRO A 86 -16.76 2.45 15.91
C PRO A 86 -15.46 3.26 15.91
N GLY A 87 -14.68 3.17 16.99
CA GLY A 87 -13.36 3.81 17.08
C GLY A 87 -12.37 3.25 16.06
N LEU A 88 -12.40 1.94 15.83
CA LEU A 88 -11.54 1.26 14.85
C LEU A 88 -11.94 1.62 13.41
N ALA A 89 -13.25 1.66 13.14
CA ALA A 89 -13.76 2.12 11.84
C ALA A 89 -13.37 3.58 11.55
N ALA A 90 -13.46 4.46 12.56
CA ALA A 90 -13.07 5.86 12.42
C ALA A 90 -11.56 6.02 12.17
N ALA A 91 -10.72 5.26 12.89
CA ALA A 91 -9.28 5.23 12.71
C ALA A 91 -8.89 4.74 11.31
N MET A 92 -9.45 3.60 10.88
CA MET A 92 -9.26 3.05 9.53
C MET A 92 -9.66 4.04 8.42
N ALA A 93 -10.79 4.74 8.58
CA ALA A 93 -11.20 5.78 7.64
C ALA A 93 -10.23 6.99 7.65
N GLY A 94 -9.65 7.31 8.81
CA GLY A 94 -8.57 8.28 8.93
C GLY A 94 -7.33 7.86 8.16
N ASP A 95 -6.94 6.59 8.23
CA ASP A 95 -5.78 6.04 7.52
C ASP A 95 -5.96 6.10 6.00
N HIS A 96 -7.18 5.80 5.50
CA HIS A 96 -7.50 5.99 4.09
C HIS A 96 -7.30 7.46 3.65
N ARG A 97 -7.75 8.44 4.45
CA ARG A 97 -7.59 9.87 4.14
C ARG A 97 -6.12 10.30 4.16
N ARG A 98 -5.34 9.85 5.15
CA ARG A 98 -3.88 10.13 5.19
C ARG A 98 -3.16 9.53 3.98
N HIS A 99 -3.52 8.30 3.60
CA HIS A 99 -2.98 7.66 2.39
C HIS A 99 -3.32 8.41 1.10
N ILE A 100 -4.54 8.97 0.98
CA ILE A 100 -4.92 9.82 -0.16
C ILE A 100 -4.06 11.08 -0.20
N ALA A 101 -3.92 11.78 0.92
CA ALA A 101 -3.08 12.98 1.01
C ALA A 101 -1.61 12.67 0.69
N LEU A 102 -1.06 11.55 1.18
CA LEU A 102 0.29 11.11 0.87
C LEU A 102 0.48 10.80 -0.62
N ARG A 103 -0.53 10.19 -1.27
CA ARG A 103 -0.49 9.98 -2.73
C ARG A 103 -0.50 11.30 -3.49
N GLU A 104 -1.29 12.26 -3.05
CA GLU A 104 -1.34 13.60 -3.66
C GLU A 104 0.01 14.32 -3.56
N GLN A 105 0.71 14.22 -2.43
CA GLN A 105 2.06 14.78 -2.26
C GLN A 105 3.10 14.19 -3.23
N HIS A 106 2.86 12.98 -3.74
CA HIS A 106 3.72 12.30 -4.70
C HIS A 106 3.29 12.44 -6.15
N LEU A 107 2.14 13.07 -6.42
CA LEU A 107 1.61 13.25 -7.75
C LEU A 107 2.30 14.44 -8.44
N ALA A 108 2.82 14.23 -9.65
CA ALA A 108 3.38 15.35 -10.41
C ALA A 108 2.25 16.29 -10.89
N PRO A 109 2.46 17.62 -10.98
CA PRO A 109 1.46 18.56 -11.51
C PRO A 109 0.91 18.14 -12.88
N ALA A 110 1.78 17.71 -13.80
CA ALA A 110 1.37 17.23 -15.12
C ALA A 110 0.52 15.93 -15.07
N GLU A 111 0.77 15.05 -14.09
CA GLU A 111 -0.09 13.86 -13.88
C GLU A 111 -1.47 14.28 -13.37
N ARG A 112 -1.53 15.30 -12.49
CA ARG A 112 -2.79 15.86 -12.01
C ARG A 112 -3.60 16.50 -13.13
N GLU A 113 -2.99 17.38 -13.91
CA GLU A 113 -3.62 18.05 -15.05
C GLU A 113 -4.16 17.04 -16.08
N LEU A 114 -3.38 15.99 -16.39
CA LEU A 114 -3.80 14.92 -17.29
C LEU A 114 -5.06 14.21 -16.80
N LEU A 115 -5.12 13.90 -15.49
CA LEU A 115 -6.27 13.22 -14.89
C LEU A 115 -7.51 14.12 -14.83
N GLU A 116 -7.33 15.39 -14.51
CA GLU A 116 -8.43 16.37 -14.49
C GLU A 116 -9.00 16.62 -15.88
N ALA A 117 -8.14 16.84 -16.88
CA ALA A 117 -8.56 17.03 -18.28
C ALA A 117 -9.35 15.84 -18.84
N ARG A 118 -9.18 14.65 -18.26
CA ARG A 118 -9.89 13.41 -18.64
C ARG A 118 -11.06 13.06 -17.74
N GLY A 119 -11.37 13.87 -16.71
CA GLY A 119 -12.39 13.55 -15.71
C GLY A 119 -12.08 12.31 -14.89
N GLN A 120 -10.80 11.92 -14.79
CA GLN A 120 -10.33 10.71 -14.12
C GLN A 120 -9.78 10.97 -12.71
N TRP A 121 -9.82 12.21 -12.23
CA TRP A 121 -9.27 12.58 -10.92
C TRP A 121 -9.91 11.81 -9.75
N ALA A 122 -11.23 11.59 -9.78
CA ALA A 122 -11.95 10.83 -8.76
C ALA A 122 -11.41 9.39 -8.57
N ALA A 123 -10.82 8.79 -9.61
CA ALA A 123 -10.18 7.48 -9.51
C ALA A 123 -8.97 7.47 -8.57
N LEU A 124 -8.40 8.62 -8.23
CA LEU A 124 -7.41 8.77 -7.17
C LEU A 124 -8.04 9.40 -5.93
N ALA A 125 -8.69 10.56 -6.05
CA ALA A 125 -9.14 11.37 -4.91
C ALA A 125 -10.02 10.61 -3.90
N GLU A 126 -10.82 9.67 -4.38
CA GLU A 126 -11.84 8.99 -3.58
C GLU A 126 -11.41 7.58 -3.16
N ARG A 127 -10.19 7.16 -3.49
CA ARG A 127 -9.74 5.78 -3.28
C ARG A 127 -8.54 5.74 -2.33
N GLY A 128 -8.71 5.20 -1.13
CA GLY A 128 -7.62 5.08 -0.16
C GLY A 128 -6.78 3.82 -0.36
N ILE A 129 -6.25 3.28 0.74
CA ILE A 129 -5.46 2.04 0.77
C ILE A 129 -6.19 0.90 0.04
N GLY A 130 -5.46 0.15 -0.79
CA GLY A 130 -6.01 -0.94 -1.63
C GLY A 130 -6.86 -0.48 -2.82
N GLY A 131 -6.94 0.83 -3.08
CA GLY A 131 -7.74 1.39 -4.17
C GLY A 131 -9.26 1.33 -3.93
N ARG A 132 -9.69 1.25 -2.67
CA ARG A 132 -11.11 1.18 -2.29
C ARG A 132 -11.71 2.55 -2.05
N ALA A 133 -12.94 2.74 -2.52
CA ALA A 133 -13.76 3.92 -2.22
C ALA A 133 -14.52 3.78 -0.90
N ASP A 134 -14.83 2.55 -0.48
CA ASP A 134 -15.44 2.29 0.82
C ASP A 134 -14.34 2.05 1.87
N PHE A 135 -14.21 3.05 2.75
CA PHE A 135 -13.17 3.17 3.78
C PHE A 135 -13.41 2.29 5.02
N ARG A 136 -14.48 1.48 5.00
CA ARG A 136 -14.77 0.52 6.07
C ARG A 136 -14.32 -0.89 5.75
N ARG A 137 -13.76 -1.13 4.56
CA ARG A 137 -13.52 -2.48 4.05
C ARG A 137 -12.06 -2.76 3.77
N ILE A 138 -11.61 -3.89 4.29
CA ILE A 138 -10.29 -4.43 4.03
C ILE A 138 -10.35 -5.20 2.70
N ARG A 139 -9.53 -4.82 1.72
CA ARG A 139 -9.41 -5.56 0.45
C ARG A 139 -8.45 -6.73 0.58
N CYS A 140 -7.21 -6.43 0.96
CA CYS A 140 -6.14 -7.38 1.25
C CYS A 140 -5.17 -6.72 2.24
N LEU A 141 -4.58 -7.53 3.11
CA LEU A 141 -3.62 -7.11 4.13
C LEU A 141 -2.30 -6.66 3.50
N HIS A 142 -1.95 -7.18 2.32
CA HIS A 142 -0.76 -6.77 1.57
C HIS A 142 -0.68 -5.25 1.37
N THR A 143 -1.78 -4.63 0.91
CA THR A 143 -1.81 -3.17 0.65
C THR A 143 -1.80 -2.36 1.94
N TRP A 144 -2.42 -2.87 3.00
CA TRP A 144 -2.40 -2.27 4.32
C TRP A 144 -1.02 -2.32 4.96
N TYR A 145 -0.34 -3.47 4.88
CA TYR A 145 0.98 -3.65 5.45
C TYR A 145 2.05 -2.91 4.65
N ALA A 146 1.95 -2.89 3.31
CA ALA A 146 2.80 -2.03 2.48
C ALA A 146 2.73 -0.56 2.91
N ALA A 147 1.51 -0.05 3.13
CA ALA A 147 1.33 1.30 3.63
C ALA A 147 1.84 1.45 5.07
N HIS A 148 1.64 0.45 5.93
CA HIS A 148 2.03 0.48 7.34
C HIS A 148 3.55 0.63 7.53
N LEU A 149 4.33 -0.03 6.67
CA LEU A 149 5.80 0.07 6.67
C LEU A 149 6.33 1.44 6.25
N VAL A 150 5.49 2.29 5.65
CA VAL A 150 5.84 3.68 5.26
C VAL A 150 5.24 4.68 6.24
N GLU A 151 3.97 4.52 6.56
CA GLU A 151 3.23 5.30 7.56
C GLU A 151 2.34 4.34 8.36
N GLN A 152 2.63 4.23 9.66
CA GLN A 152 1.88 3.34 10.55
C GLN A 152 0.37 3.62 10.47
N ASN A 153 -0.39 2.53 10.40
CA ASN A 153 -1.84 2.54 10.26
C ASN A 153 -2.48 1.43 11.09
N THR A 154 -3.79 1.55 11.27
CA THR A 154 -4.64 0.72 12.13
C THR A 154 -4.55 -0.76 11.77
N ILE A 155 -4.80 -1.12 10.52
CA ILE A 155 -4.86 -2.54 10.10
C ILE A 155 -3.48 -3.20 10.17
N GLY A 156 -2.41 -2.48 9.80
CA GLY A 156 -1.06 -2.99 9.95
C GLY A 156 -0.69 -3.23 11.42
N GLY A 157 -1.10 -2.35 12.33
CA GLY A 157 -0.90 -2.56 13.77
C GLY A 157 -1.68 -3.76 14.32
N LEU A 158 -2.88 -4.02 13.82
CA LEU A 158 -3.63 -5.25 14.17
C LEU A 158 -2.92 -6.51 13.66
N LEU A 159 -2.28 -6.44 12.48
CA LEU A 159 -1.51 -7.54 11.93
C LEU A 159 -0.24 -7.81 12.74
N ASP A 160 0.48 -6.77 13.16
CA ASP A 160 1.62 -6.90 14.06
C ASP A 160 1.21 -7.55 15.39
N ALA A 161 0.10 -7.12 15.99
CA ALA A 161 -0.42 -7.70 17.22
C ALA A 161 -0.83 -9.17 17.07
N HIS A 162 -1.46 -9.53 15.95
CA HIS A 162 -1.82 -10.92 15.63
C HIS A 162 -0.58 -11.82 15.55
N TRP A 163 0.48 -11.33 14.93
CA TRP A 163 1.74 -12.04 14.79
C TRP A 163 2.53 -12.13 16.09
N ALA A 164 2.51 -11.09 16.92
CA ALA A 164 3.10 -11.13 18.26
C ALA A 164 2.41 -12.18 19.14
N ALA A 165 1.09 -12.29 19.06
CA ALA A 165 0.31 -13.28 19.82
C ALA A 165 0.56 -14.75 19.40
N GLN A 166 1.03 -15.00 18.18
CA GLN A 166 1.42 -16.34 17.72
C GLN A 166 2.84 -16.75 18.13
N ALA A 167 3.68 -15.76 18.48
CA ALA A 167 5.06 -15.97 18.89
C ALA A 167 5.22 -16.11 20.41
N ALA A 168 4.15 -15.86 21.17
CA ALA A 168 4.05 -16.05 22.62
C ALA A 168 3.53 -17.44 22.95
#